data_AF-A0A962U466-F1
#
_entry.id   AF-A0A962U466-F1
#
_cell.length_a   1.000
_cell.length_b   1.000
_cell.length_c   1.000
_cell.angle_alpha   90.00
_cell.angle_beta   90.00
_cell.angle_gamma   90.00
#
_symmetry.space_group_name_H-M   'P 1'
#
loop_
_entity.id
_entity.type
_entity.pdbx_description
1 polymer ?
#
loop_
_entity_poly.entity_id
_entity_poly.type
_entity_poly.pdbx_seq_one_letter_code
_entity_poly.pdbx_strand_id
1 'polypeptide(L)'
;MTSLPVHLDATAPSLMFGASDYVALSAACDWLRNGHAVALVTVVHSDDAARYAMGALWAVNDRGEIAGPADTTDRIGAGVAAVMRERDFAERALDWCDIAVDALPVAGVSKPCSLRLLVEPQHAEQPLARLLERIVRGEHVARRVCLTTGEASLHPGRQVPATLVLTANDLIRHFGPPVPGT
;
A
#
# COMPACT_ATOMS: atom_id res chain seq x y z
N MET A 1 -2.65 -16.38 34.10
CA MET A 1 -2.06 -16.14 32.76
C MET A 1 -2.93 -16.85 31.76
N THR A 2 -3.90 -16.14 31.17
CA THR A 2 -4.80 -16.72 30.18
C THR A 2 -4.98 -15.67 29.09
N SER A 3 -4.35 -15.92 27.94
CA SER A 3 -4.47 -15.10 26.75
C SER A 3 -5.87 -15.31 26.17
N LEU A 4 -6.66 -14.25 26.06
CA LEU A 4 -7.94 -14.29 25.35
C LEU A 4 -7.67 -14.28 23.83
N PRO A 5 -8.42 -15.05 23.02
CA PRO A 5 -8.36 -14.93 21.58
C PRO A 5 -9.09 -13.65 21.15
N VAL A 6 -8.43 -12.83 20.32
CA VAL A 6 -9.10 -11.75 19.59
C VAL A 6 -9.98 -12.41 18.54
N HIS A 7 -11.25 -12.56 18.88
CA HIS A 7 -12.29 -12.88 17.89
C HIS A 7 -12.61 -11.58 17.14
N LEU A 8 -12.21 -11.51 15.88
CA LEU A 8 -12.63 -10.43 14.98
C LEU A 8 -14.10 -10.67 14.62
N ASP A 9 -15.00 -9.88 15.20
CA ASP A 9 -16.44 -9.92 14.90
C ASP A 9 -16.68 -9.37 13.49
N ALA A 10 -17.17 -10.23 12.60
CA ALA A 10 -17.39 -9.95 11.18
C ALA A 10 -18.71 -9.18 10.90
N THR A 11 -19.19 -8.40 11.87
CA THR A 11 -20.50 -7.74 11.79
C THR A 11 -20.38 -6.22 11.85
N ALA A 12 -19.68 -5.64 10.87
CA ALA A 12 -19.72 -4.20 10.62
C ALA A 12 -19.93 -3.95 9.11
N PRO A 13 -21.19 -3.78 8.65
CA PRO A 13 -21.56 -3.74 7.23
C PRO A 13 -21.15 -2.48 6.43
N SER A 14 -20.13 -1.72 6.87
CA SER A 14 -19.71 -0.44 6.25
C SER A 14 -18.21 -0.35 5.94
N LEU A 15 -17.47 -1.46 6.04
CA LEU A 15 -16.00 -1.51 6.10
C LEU A 15 -15.29 -2.05 4.84
N MET A 16 -15.89 -1.99 3.65
CA MET A 16 -15.27 -2.55 2.44
C MET A 16 -14.39 -1.58 1.62
N PHE A 17 -14.13 -0.37 2.12
CA PHE A 17 -13.18 0.57 1.50
C PHE A 17 -12.25 1.14 2.57
N GLY A 18 -10.94 1.05 2.34
CA GLY A 18 -9.90 1.17 3.37
C GLY A 18 -9.44 -0.17 3.96
N ALA A 19 -10.14 -1.28 3.70
CA ALA A 19 -9.76 -2.62 4.16
C ALA A 19 -8.40 -3.07 3.60
N SER A 20 -8.13 -2.85 2.31
CA SER A 20 -6.85 -3.22 1.70
C SER A 20 -5.70 -2.35 2.19
N ASP A 21 -5.94 -1.05 2.42
CA ASP A 21 -4.95 -0.13 3.01
C ASP A 21 -4.64 -0.54 4.46
N TYR A 22 -5.66 -0.89 5.22
CA TYR A 22 -5.52 -1.41 6.58
C TYR A 22 -4.68 -2.69 6.59
N VAL A 23 -4.92 -3.64 5.69
CA VAL A 23 -4.14 -4.88 5.58
C VAL A 23 -2.65 -4.59 5.34
N ALA A 24 -2.34 -3.72 4.37
CA ALA A 24 -0.96 -3.35 4.06
C ALA A 24 -0.29 -2.62 5.25
N LEU A 25 -0.94 -1.60 5.81
CA LEU A 25 -0.39 -0.79 6.90
C LEU A 25 -0.25 -1.57 8.21
N SER A 26 -1.21 -2.44 8.54
CA SER A 26 -1.14 -3.30 9.74
C SER A 26 0.02 -4.28 9.64
N ALA A 27 0.15 -4.99 8.50
CA ALA A 27 1.25 -5.92 8.28
C ALA A 27 2.61 -5.21 8.33
N ALA A 28 2.73 -4.03 7.71
CA ALA A 28 3.94 -3.22 7.80
C ALA A 28 4.31 -2.89 9.25
N CYS A 29 3.32 -2.50 10.07
CA CYS A 29 3.57 -2.21 11.48
C CYS A 29 4.01 -3.46 12.25
N ASP A 30 3.33 -4.59 12.03
CA ASP A 30 3.67 -5.88 12.65
C ASP A 30 5.09 -6.32 12.28
N TRP A 31 5.46 -6.24 11.01
CA TRP A 31 6.80 -6.61 10.54
C TRP A 31 7.90 -5.70 11.10
N LEU A 32 7.69 -4.38 11.11
CA LEU A 32 8.63 -3.43 11.71
C LEU A 32 8.82 -3.68 13.21
N ARG A 33 7.75 -3.98 13.95
CA ARG A 33 7.84 -4.38 15.38
C ARG A 33 8.67 -5.63 15.60
N ASN A 34 8.61 -6.56 14.67
CA ASN A 34 9.35 -7.81 14.71
C ASN A 34 10.78 -7.68 14.14
N GLY A 35 11.21 -6.47 13.77
CA GLY A 35 12.57 -6.19 13.31
C GLY A 35 12.84 -6.52 11.84
N HIS A 36 11.78 -6.71 11.03
CA HIS A 36 11.92 -6.89 9.59
C HIS A 36 12.09 -5.54 8.88
N ALA A 37 12.92 -5.51 7.84
CA ALA A 37 12.89 -4.40 6.90
C ALA A 37 11.59 -4.45 6.09
N VAL A 38 10.96 -3.29 5.90
CA VAL A 38 9.66 -3.16 5.22
C VAL A 38 9.72 -2.06 4.18
N ALA A 39 9.05 -2.26 3.05
CA ALA A 39 8.81 -1.24 2.05
C ALA A 39 7.32 -1.15 1.76
N LEU A 40 6.83 0.09 1.62
CA LEU A 40 5.52 0.34 1.03
C LEU A 40 5.67 0.46 -0.48
N VAL A 41 4.77 -0.18 -1.22
CA VAL A 41 4.76 -0.20 -2.68
C VAL A 41 3.45 0.39 -3.16
N THR A 42 3.54 1.55 -3.81
CA THR A 42 2.37 2.30 -4.28
C THR A 42 2.32 2.32 -5.81
N VAL A 43 1.19 1.96 -6.41
CA VAL A 43 0.97 2.14 -7.86
C VAL A 43 0.84 3.62 -8.18
N VAL A 44 1.77 4.16 -8.98
CA VAL A 44 1.74 5.56 -9.43
C VAL A 44 1.33 5.71 -10.89
N HIS A 45 1.34 4.62 -11.64
CA HIS A 45 0.81 4.54 -13.00
C HIS A 45 0.39 3.11 -13.32
N SER A 46 -0.69 2.96 -14.09
CA SER A 46 -1.21 1.69 -14.57
C SER A 46 -1.84 1.87 -15.95
N ASP A 47 -1.54 0.97 -16.88
CA ASP A 47 -2.21 0.92 -18.19
C ASP A 47 -3.57 0.16 -18.15
N ASP A 48 -3.90 -0.45 -17.01
CA ASP A 48 -5.18 -1.12 -16.72
C ASP A 48 -5.67 -0.70 -15.32
N ALA A 49 -6.19 0.53 -15.24
CA ALA A 49 -6.65 1.12 -13.97
C ALA A 49 -7.84 0.38 -13.33
N ALA A 50 -8.59 -0.41 -14.12
CA ALA A 50 -9.67 -1.24 -13.61
C ALA A 50 -9.13 -2.42 -12.79
N ARG A 51 -7.94 -2.92 -13.12
CA ARG A 51 -7.26 -4.00 -12.40
C ARG A 51 -6.36 -3.48 -11.28
N TYR A 52 -5.64 -2.40 -11.54
CA TYR A 52 -4.71 -1.79 -10.59
C TYR A 52 -4.94 -0.29 -10.53
N ALA A 53 -5.73 0.16 -9.56
CA ALA A 53 -6.01 1.57 -9.36
C ALA A 53 -4.73 2.33 -8.98
N MET A 54 -4.59 3.56 -9.49
CA MET A 54 -3.56 4.48 -8.99
C MET A 54 -3.75 4.72 -7.50
N GLY A 55 -2.67 4.61 -6.75
CA GLY A 55 -2.66 4.66 -5.30
C GLY A 55 -2.88 3.29 -4.64
N ALA A 56 -3.15 2.20 -5.35
CA ALA A 56 -3.17 0.88 -4.72
C ALA A 56 -1.84 0.63 -3.98
N LEU A 57 -1.94 0.07 -2.77
CA LEU A 57 -0.86 0.02 -1.79
C LEU A 57 -0.63 -1.42 -1.31
N TRP A 58 0.64 -1.82 -1.25
CA TRP A 58 1.10 -3.05 -0.62
C TRP A 58 2.23 -2.75 0.36
N ALA A 59 2.41 -3.63 1.33
CA ALA A 59 3.61 -3.72 2.14
C ALA A 59 4.38 -4.99 1.75
N VAL A 60 5.71 -4.91 1.73
CA VAL A 60 6.60 -6.05 1.47
C VAL A 60 7.72 -6.05 2.51
N ASN A 61 8.10 -7.22 3.01
CA ASN A 61 9.23 -7.34 3.94
C ASN A 61 10.46 -8.02 3.32
N ASP A 62 11.56 -8.05 4.08
CA ASP A 62 12.83 -8.68 3.71
C ASP A 62 12.77 -10.20 3.47
N ARG A 63 11.69 -10.88 3.89
CA ARG A 63 11.43 -12.29 3.60
C ARG A 63 10.63 -12.51 2.32
N GLY A 64 10.20 -11.43 1.67
CA GLY A 64 9.34 -11.47 0.48
C GLY A 64 7.87 -11.75 0.79
N GLU A 65 7.44 -11.60 2.05
CA GLU A 65 6.01 -11.62 2.40
C GLU A 65 5.35 -10.32 1.95
N ILE A 66 4.11 -10.41 1.46
CA ILE A 66 3.39 -9.28 0.84
C ILE A 66 1.98 -9.20 1.40
N ALA A 67 1.56 -7.99 1.75
CA ALA A 67 0.25 -7.68 2.28
C ALA A 67 -0.38 -6.49 1.55
N GLY A 68 -1.65 -6.62 1.16
CA GLY A 68 -2.42 -5.60 0.45
C GLY A 68 -3.74 -6.16 -0.07
N PRO A 69 -4.31 -5.61 -1.16
CA PRO A 69 -5.54 -6.14 -1.75
C PRO A 69 -5.40 -7.64 -2.13
N ALA A 70 -6.27 -8.48 -1.57
CA ALA A 70 -6.15 -9.93 -1.63
C ALA A 70 -6.26 -10.51 -3.06
N ASP A 71 -7.08 -9.89 -3.91
CA ASP A 71 -7.33 -10.30 -5.29
C ASP A 71 -6.11 -10.14 -6.21
N THR A 72 -5.16 -9.29 -5.83
CA THR A 72 -4.02 -8.86 -6.66
C THR A 72 -2.65 -9.15 -6.05
N THR A 73 -2.59 -9.44 -4.74
CA THR A 73 -1.34 -9.64 -3.99
C THR A 73 -0.42 -10.71 -4.58
N ASP A 74 -0.94 -11.89 -4.91
CA ASP A 74 -0.10 -12.97 -5.46
C ASP A 74 0.56 -12.57 -6.80
N ARG A 75 -0.18 -11.82 -7.63
CA ARG A 75 0.25 -11.44 -8.98
C ARG A 75 1.25 -10.31 -8.97
N ILE A 76 0.97 -9.25 -8.22
CA ILE A 76 1.93 -8.16 -8.06
C ILE A 76 3.20 -8.66 -7.35
N GLY A 77 3.02 -9.64 -6.45
CA GLY A 77 4.11 -10.17 -5.66
C GLY A 77 5.22 -10.82 -6.46
N ALA A 78 4.88 -11.56 -7.51
CA ALA A 78 5.89 -12.13 -8.41
C ALA A 78 6.76 -11.04 -9.08
N GLY A 79 6.14 -9.96 -9.57
CA GLY A 79 6.83 -8.84 -10.22
C GLY A 79 7.67 -8.03 -9.22
N VAL A 80 7.11 -7.73 -8.05
CA VAL A 80 7.82 -7.00 -6.99
C VAL A 80 9.00 -7.81 -6.44
N ALA A 81 8.82 -9.10 -6.19
CA ALA A 81 9.91 -9.97 -5.73
C ALA A 81 11.05 -10.08 -6.76
N ALA A 82 10.75 -10.01 -8.06
CA ALA A 82 11.77 -9.99 -9.10
C ALA A 82 12.64 -8.73 -9.01
N VAL A 83 12.02 -7.56 -8.88
CA VAL A 83 12.74 -6.28 -8.70
C VAL A 83 13.52 -6.28 -7.38
N MET A 84 12.91 -6.78 -6.30
CA MET A 84 13.50 -6.75 -4.96
C MET A 84 14.69 -7.69 -4.78
N ARG A 85 14.73 -8.83 -5.48
CA ARG A 85 15.89 -9.74 -5.45
C ARG A 85 17.19 -9.09 -5.95
N GLU A 86 17.08 -8.07 -6.79
CA GLU A 86 18.22 -7.33 -7.34
C GLU A 86 18.58 -6.09 -6.50
N ARG A 87 17.99 -5.96 -5.31
CA ARG A 87 18.03 -4.73 -4.50
C ARG A 87 18.35 -5.06 -3.04
N ASP A 88 19.11 -4.18 -2.39
CA ASP A 88 19.30 -4.22 -0.94
C ASP A 88 18.15 -3.46 -0.26
N PHE A 89 17.49 -4.10 0.70
CA PHE A 89 16.33 -3.55 1.42
C PHE A 89 16.71 -2.54 2.50
N ALA A 90 17.94 -2.64 3.04
CA ALA A 90 18.32 -1.95 4.28
C ALA A 90 18.90 -0.54 4.08
N GLU A 91 19.44 -0.25 2.89
CA GLU A 91 20.23 0.98 2.64
C GLU A 91 19.56 2.00 1.71
N ARG A 92 18.34 1.74 1.20
CA ARG A 92 17.82 2.51 0.06
C ARG A 92 17.02 3.74 0.44
N ALA A 93 17.20 4.78 -0.38
CA ALA A 93 16.26 5.86 -0.56
C ALA A 93 15.02 5.38 -1.34
N LEU A 94 14.04 6.26 -1.47
CA LEU A 94 12.86 6.12 -2.32
C LEU A 94 13.25 5.67 -3.74
N ASP A 95 12.56 4.66 -4.29
CA ASP A 95 12.90 4.05 -5.59
C ASP A 95 11.67 3.93 -6.50
N TRP A 96 11.91 3.85 -7.81
CA TRP A 96 10.89 3.66 -8.83
C TRP A 96 11.12 2.34 -9.55
N CYS A 97 10.07 1.57 -9.77
CA CYS A 97 10.16 0.36 -10.58
C CYS A 97 9.02 0.26 -11.58
N ASP A 98 9.35 -0.22 -12.77
CA ASP A 98 8.39 -0.56 -13.81
C ASP A 98 8.31 -2.10 -13.85
N ILE A 99 7.12 -2.65 -13.68
CA ILE A 99 6.88 -4.10 -13.74
C ILE A 99 5.79 -4.43 -14.75
N ALA A 100 5.91 -5.60 -15.38
CA ALA A 100 4.81 -6.23 -16.10
C ALA A 100 4.18 -7.28 -15.18
N VAL A 101 2.85 -7.24 -15.05
CA VAL A 101 2.09 -8.24 -14.31
C VAL A 101 1.27 -9.07 -15.29
N ASP A 102 1.43 -10.39 -15.20
CA ASP A 102 0.75 -11.33 -16.05
C ASP A 102 -0.78 -11.21 -15.96
N ALA A 103 -1.41 -11.55 -17.07
CA ALA A 103 -2.83 -11.40 -17.23
C ALA A 103 -3.60 -12.58 -16.62
N LEU A 104 -4.84 -12.33 -16.17
CA LEU A 104 -5.67 -13.42 -15.64
C LEU A 104 -6.03 -14.39 -16.77
N PRO A 105 -6.00 -15.71 -16.52
CA PRO A 105 -6.51 -16.71 -17.45
C PRO A 105 -8.04 -16.71 -17.38
N VAL A 106 -8.67 -15.67 -17.93
CA VAL A 106 -10.11 -15.62 -18.18
C VAL A 106 -10.31 -15.69 -19.69
N ALA A 107 -11.22 -16.55 -20.15
CA ALA A 107 -11.45 -16.98 -21.54
C ALA A 107 -11.35 -15.87 -22.62
N GLY A 108 -10.13 -15.48 -22.98
CA GLY A 108 -9.82 -14.40 -23.90
C GLY A 108 -8.33 -14.04 -23.87
N VAL A 109 -7.86 -13.36 -24.91
CA VAL A 109 -6.50 -12.82 -25.00
C VAL A 109 -6.36 -11.69 -23.98
N SER A 110 -5.79 -11.97 -22.82
CA SER A 110 -5.52 -10.96 -21.80
C SER A 110 -4.07 -10.50 -21.94
N LYS A 111 -3.86 -9.20 -22.19
CA LYS A 111 -2.53 -8.60 -22.33
C LYS A 111 -1.90 -8.40 -20.93
N PRO A 112 -0.57 -8.57 -20.78
CA PRO A 112 0.14 -8.13 -19.58
C PRO A 112 -0.17 -6.67 -19.25
N CYS A 113 -0.30 -6.38 -17.96
CA CYS A 113 -0.49 -5.01 -17.47
C CYS A 113 0.87 -4.43 -17.09
N SER A 114 1.13 -3.19 -17.47
CA SER A 114 2.35 -2.46 -17.13
C SER A 114 2.06 -1.50 -15.97
N LEU A 115 2.84 -1.62 -14.90
CA LEU A 115 2.72 -0.79 -13.71
C LEU A 115 4.02 -0.01 -13.47
N ARG A 116 3.88 1.26 -13.09
CA ARG A 116 4.94 2.00 -12.41
C ARG A 116 4.62 2.08 -10.93
N LEU A 117 5.58 1.69 -10.11
CA LEU A 117 5.45 1.66 -8.67
C LEU A 117 6.46 2.62 -8.04
N LEU A 118 6.04 3.21 -6.93
CA LEU A 118 6.93 3.86 -5.98
C LEU A 118 7.20 2.90 -4.83
N VAL A 119 8.48 2.67 -4.51
CA VAL A 119 8.93 1.83 -3.41
C VAL A 119 9.51 2.74 -2.33
N GLU A 120 8.88 2.70 -1.16
CA GLU A 120 9.21 3.53 0.00
C GLU A 120 9.68 2.64 1.16
N PRO A 121 10.99 2.50 1.39
CA PRO A 121 11.52 1.84 2.58
C PRO A 121 11.00 2.50 3.86
N GLN A 122 10.67 1.68 4.85
CA GLN A 122 10.16 2.12 6.15
C GLN A 122 11.19 1.78 7.21
N HIS A 123 11.59 2.79 7.97
CA HIS A 123 12.63 2.66 9.00
C HIS A 123 12.07 2.60 10.42
N ALA A 124 10.79 2.91 10.59
CA ALA A 124 10.17 3.07 11.90
C ALA A 124 8.66 2.82 11.80
N GLU A 125 8.12 2.10 12.78
CA GLU A 125 6.68 1.78 12.84
C GLU A 125 5.83 3.03 13.13
N GLN A 126 6.32 3.92 13.99
CA GLN A 126 5.50 4.94 14.63
C GLN A 126 4.74 5.86 13.65
N PRO A 127 5.32 6.30 12.52
CA PRO A 127 4.58 7.07 11.51
C PRO A 127 3.42 6.30 10.90
N LEU A 128 3.58 5.00 10.63
CA LEU A 128 2.54 4.14 10.05
C LEU A 128 1.46 3.80 11.08
N ALA A 129 1.86 3.51 12.32
CA ALA A 129 0.91 3.28 13.42
C ALA A 129 -0.01 4.51 13.62
N ARG A 130 0.55 5.73 13.62
CA ARG A 130 -0.25 6.97 13.68
C ARG A 130 -1.21 7.13 12.51
N LEU A 131 -0.81 6.75 11.30
CA LEU A 131 -1.72 6.77 10.15
C LEU A 131 -2.84 5.75 10.33
N LEU A 132 -2.50 4.53 10.72
CA LEU A 132 -3.44 3.44 10.91
C LEU A 132 -4.48 3.77 11.99
N GLU A 133 -4.06 4.31 13.14
CA GLU A 133 -4.94 4.77 14.21
C GLU A 133 -5.98 5.77 13.70
N ARG A 134 -5.56 6.74 12.89
CA ARG A 134 -6.46 7.77 12.33
C ARG A 134 -7.45 7.15 11.34
N ILE A 135 -7.01 6.23 10.49
CA ILE A 135 -7.88 5.51 9.54
C ILE A 135 -8.93 4.68 10.30
N VAL A 136 -8.53 3.95 11.34
CA VAL A 136 -9.43 3.13 12.18
C VAL A 136 -10.48 4.00 12.89
N ARG A 137 -10.15 5.25 13.23
CA ARG A 137 -11.09 6.24 13.77
C ARG A 137 -12.03 6.84 12.70
N GLY A 138 -11.91 6.42 11.44
CA GLY A 138 -12.69 6.95 10.33
C GLY A 138 -12.24 8.34 9.86
N GLU A 139 -11.04 8.79 10.25
CA GLU A 139 -10.53 10.08 9.80
C GLU A 139 -10.03 10.03 8.36
N HIS A 140 -10.20 11.15 7.65
CA HIS A 140 -9.51 11.37 6.38
C HIS A 140 -8.11 11.91 6.65
N VAL A 141 -7.09 11.28 6.05
CA VAL A 141 -5.69 11.65 6.21
C VAL A 141 -5.05 11.81 4.84
N ALA A 142 -4.31 12.90 4.63
CA ALA A 142 -3.42 13.01 3.48
C ALA A 142 -1.99 12.70 3.94
N ARG A 143 -1.40 11.62 3.42
CA ARG A 143 0.03 11.33 3.60
C ARG A 143 0.77 11.92 2.41
N ARG A 144 1.68 12.85 2.68
CA ARG A 144 2.59 13.42 1.69
C ARG A 144 3.95 12.74 1.84
N VAL A 145 4.56 12.37 0.72
CA VAL A 145 5.92 11.84 0.63
C VAL A 145 6.73 12.77 -0.26
N CYS A 146 7.81 13.32 0.26
CA CYS A 146 8.75 14.08 -0.55
C CYS A 146 9.58 13.12 -1.40
N LEU A 147 9.47 13.23 -2.73
CA LEU A 147 10.13 12.33 -3.68
C LEU A 147 11.65 12.53 -3.72
N THR A 148 12.15 13.66 -3.21
CA THR A 148 13.59 13.92 -3.12
C THR A 148 14.22 13.31 -1.86
N THR A 149 13.51 13.35 -0.73
CA THR A 149 14.07 12.95 0.57
C THR A 149 13.53 11.63 1.10
N GLY A 150 12.40 11.15 0.59
CA GLY A 150 11.65 10.02 1.15
C GLY A 150 10.89 10.34 2.43
N GLU A 151 10.97 11.57 2.94
CA GLU A 151 10.28 11.95 4.18
C GLU A 151 8.77 11.96 3.98
N ALA A 152 8.05 11.34 4.92
CA ALA A 152 6.59 11.28 4.92
C ALA A 152 5.98 12.11 6.06
N SER A 153 4.97 12.91 5.74
CA SER A 153 4.20 13.71 6.69
C SER A 153 2.70 13.44 6.58
N LEU A 154 2.00 13.51 7.71
CA LEU A 154 0.54 13.34 7.77
C LEU A 154 -0.13 14.69 7.92
N HIS A 155 -1.15 14.95 7.11
CA HIS A 155 -1.94 16.16 7.12
C HIS A 155 -3.43 15.82 7.30
N PRO A 156 -4.26 16.78 7.77
CA PRO A 156 -5.71 16.64 7.67
C PRO A 156 -6.10 16.33 6.22
N GLY A 157 -6.79 15.20 6.02
CA GLY A 157 -7.34 14.84 4.73
C GLY A 157 -8.68 15.53 4.48
N ARG A 158 -9.12 15.47 3.23
CA ARG A 158 -10.46 15.86 2.81
C ARG A 158 -11.08 14.68 2.07
N GLN A 159 -12.39 14.63 2.01
CA GLN A 159 -13.09 13.76 1.08
C GLN A 159 -12.74 14.18 -0.34
N VAL A 160 -11.97 13.35 -1.04
CA VAL A 160 -11.55 13.62 -2.42
C VAL A 160 -11.78 12.38 -3.29
N PRO A 161 -12.21 12.55 -4.55
CA PRO A 161 -12.36 11.43 -5.48
C PRO A 161 -11.01 10.80 -5.86
N ALA A 162 -9.96 11.62 -5.94
CA ALA A 162 -8.62 11.17 -6.30
C ALA A 162 -7.86 10.69 -5.06
N THR A 163 -7.62 9.38 -4.98
CA THR A 163 -6.86 8.76 -3.89
C THR A 163 -5.37 9.10 -3.92
N LEU A 164 -4.85 9.54 -5.08
CA LEU A 164 -3.43 9.84 -5.29
C LEU A 164 -3.24 11.10 -6.14
N VAL A 165 -2.34 11.99 -5.71
CA VAL A 165 -1.82 13.12 -6.49
C VAL A 165 -0.30 12.97 -6.57
N LEU A 166 0.23 12.95 -7.79
CA LEU A 166 1.67 12.92 -8.05
C LEU A 166 2.10 14.24 -8.67
N THR A 167 3.15 14.84 -8.11
CA THR A 167 3.78 16.06 -8.62
C THR A 167 5.27 15.80 -8.87
N ALA A 168 6.01 16.82 -9.30
CA ALA A 168 7.45 16.71 -9.48
C ALA A 168 8.20 16.38 -8.16
N ASN A 169 7.68 16.85 -7.01
CA ASN A 169 8.39 16.77 -5.73
C ASN A 169 7.67 15.90 -4.70
N ASP A 170 6.39 15.63 -4.90
CA ASP A 170 5.54 15.03 -3.88
C ASP A 170 4.60 13.96 -4.46
N LEU A 171 4.46 12.87 -3.71
CA LEU A 171 3.33 11.96 -3.79
C LEU A 171 2.41 12.22 -2.60
N ILE A 172 1.15 12.55 -2.87
CA ILE A 172 0.13 12.75 -1.84
C ILE A 172 -0.93 11.68 -2.01
N ARG A 173 -1.10 10.85 -0.98
CA ARG A 173 -2.13 9.81 -0.94
C ARG A 173 -3.16 10.14 0.12
N HIS A 174 -4.42 10.05 -0.26
CA HIS A 174 -5.56 10.25 0.63
C HIS A 174 -6.05 8.90 1.16
N PHE A 175 -6.18 8.82 2.47
CA PHE A 175 -6.70 7.67 3.20
C PHE A 175 -7.98 8.07 3.94
N GLY A 176 -8.83 7.08 4.23
CA GLY A 176 -10.07 7.26 4.97
C GLY A 176 -11.22 6.48 4.34
N PRO A 177 -12.41 6.58 4.92
CA PRO A 177 -13.61 5.94 4.37
C PRO A 177 -13.95 6.50 2.98
N PRO A 178 -14.71 5.76 2.17
CA PRO A 178 -15.15 6.21 0.86
C PRO A 178 -16.10 7.41 1.01
N VAL A 179 -16.14 8.27 -0.01
CA VAL A 179 -17.12 9.35 -0.07
C VAL A 179 -18.48 8.73 -0.41
N PRO A 180 -19.56 8.95 0.37
CA PRO A 180 -20.87 8.43 0.03
C PRO A 180 -21.35 9.05 -1.30
N GLY A 181 -21.75 8.21 -2.27
CA GLY A 181 -22.41 8.66 -3.50
C GLY A 181 -21.50 8.90 -4.71
N THR A 182 -20.25 8.42 -4.71
CA THR A 182 -19.42 8.25 -5.93
C THR A 182 -19.64 6.90 -6.60
#